data_AF-A0A918N4L9-F1
#
_entry.id   AF-A0A918N4L9-F1
#
_cell.length_a   1.000
_cell.length_b   1.000
_cell.length_c   1.000
_cell.angle_alpha   90.00
_cell.angle_beta   90.00
_cell.angle_gamma   90.00
#
_symmetry.space_group_name_H-M   'P 1'
#
loop_
_entity.id
_entity.type
_entity.pdbx_description
1 polymer ?
#
loop_
_entity_poly.entity_id
_entity_poly.type
_entity_poly.pdbx_seq_one_letter_code
_entity_poly.pdbx_strand_id
1 'polypeptide(L)'
;MAFIAASYALYTVFDNYFTAAFFGLIWGMLIFNLDRFIVSTIKKKDNFIDELLQVSPRIILAIIIAIVISKPLELKIFEKEIDRVLLEQKNAYTLANKEQIATQYTPAITTLDSEISTLKQEIITKETEVNTLYETYITEAEGRKGTEIIGKGPVYKEKRDKHDTALAELSELKKENSEKIFALETQKTELAAKYKDQVSISQPIIDNFDGLMARVTALNKLPWLPSFFIFLLFLAIETSPIFAKLFSPKGEYDFRSADLENEVKTWVEQKEAQRKIMLETDHVINDKVYGDLSEEEELYAYKKKIAREMMKKQQDTFYKRQTGIL
;
A
#
# COMPACT_ATOMS: atom_id res chain seq x y z
N MET A 1 -21.70 -4.62 21.59
CA MET A 1 -20.62 -4.88 20.59
C MET A 1 -19.32 -4.18 20.97
N ALA A 2 -19.30 -2.84 21.07
CA ALA A 2 -18.08 -2.08 21.41
C ALA A 2 -17.36 -2.54 22.70
N PHE A 3 -18.11 -2.84 23.76
CA PHE A 3 -17.57 -3.41 25.02
C PHE A 3 -16.78 -4.71 24.78
N ILE A 4 -17.42 -5.69 24.14
CA ILE A 4 -16.85 -7.03 23.94
C ILE A 4 -15.61 -6.97 23.02
N ALA A 5 -15.67 -6.17 21.96
CA ALA A 5 -14.55 -6.00 21.03
C ALA A 5 -13.33 -5.35 21.72
N ALA A 6 -13.56 -4.28 22.49
CA ALA A 6 -12.50 -3.60 23.24
C ALA A 6 -11.92 -4.48 24.35
N SER A 7 -12.76 -5.20 25.10
CA SER A 7 -12.30 -6.16 26.10
C SER A 7 -11.46 -7.28 25.49
N TYR A 8 -11.85 -7.82 24.34
CA TYR A 8 -11.03 -8.83 23.65
C TYR A 8 -9.67 -8.28 23.21
N ALA A 9 -9.65 -7.10 22.57
CA ALA A 9 -8.41 -6.47 22.14
C ALA A 9 -7.48 -6.15 23.33
N LEU A 10 -8.03 -5.59 24.41
CA LEU A 10 -7.25 -5.27 25.62
C LEU A 10 -6.77 -6.53 26.35
N TYR A 11 -7.54 -7.61 26.31
CA TYR A 11 -7.09 -8.90 26.84
C TYR A 11 -5.85 -9.40 26.10
N THR A 12 -5.80 -9.28 24.77
CA THR A 12 -4.60 -9.69 24.00
C THR A 12 -3.35 -8.86 24.29
N VAL A 13 -3.49 -7.66 24.86
CA VAL A 13 -2.37 -6.77 25.19
C VAL A 13 -1.93 -6.91 26.64
N PHE A 14 -2.88 -7.00 27.57
CA PHE A 14 -2.62 -6.96 29.01
C PHE A 14 -2.71 -8.33 29.70
N ASP A 15 -3.18 -9.36 29.00
CA ASP A 15 -3.40 -10.75 29.48
C ASP A 15 -4.09 -10.84 30.85
N ASN A 16 -4.99 -9.89 31.13
CA ASN A 16 -5.67 -9.78 32.40
C ASN A 16 -7.14 -9.45 32.20
N TYR A 17 -7.99 -10.41 32.55
CA TYR A 17 -9.45 -10.33 32.42
C TYR A 17 -10.07 -9.11 33.10
N PHE A 18 -9.59 -8.73 34.29
CA PHE A 18 -10.15 -7.59 35.04
C PHE A 18 -9.83 -6.26 34.37
N THR A 19 -8.58 -6.07 33.93
CA THR A 19 -8.18 -4.85 33.21
C THR A 19 -8.88 -4.73 31.87
N ALA A 20 -9.01 -5.84 31.14
CA ALA A 20 -9.70 -5.91 29.86
C ALA A 20 -11.21 -5.60 29.99
N ALA A 21 -11.87 -6.13 31.02
CA ALA A 21 -13.27 -5.83 31.31
C ALA A 21 -13.45 -4.36 31.73
N PHE A 22 -12.62 -3.84 32.65
CA PHE A 22 -12.75 -2.46 33.12
C PHE A 22 -12.56 -1.43 32.00
N PHE A 23 -11.45 -1.51 31.26
CA PHE A 23 -11.18 -0.57 30.17
C PHE A 23 -12.09 -0.80 28.96
N GLY A 24 -12.50 -2.04 28.69
CA GLY A 24 -13.53 -2.32 27.69
C GLY A 24 -14.86 -1.66 28.03
N LEU A 25 -15.24 -1.61 29.31
CA LEU A 25 -16.46 -0.94 29.78
C LEU A 25 -16.38 0.57 29.56
N ILE A 26 -15.25 1.19 29.92
CA ILE A 26 -14.99 2.61 29.65
C ILE A 26 -15.11 2.91 28.16
N TRP A 27 -14.47 2.10 27.31
CA TRP A 27 -14.53 2.28 25.86
C TRP A 27 -15.95 2.08 25.30
N GLY A 28 -16.66 1.05 25.79
CA GLY A 28 -18.05 0.80 25.43
C GLY A 28 -18.96 1.96 25.80
N MET A 29 -18.79 2.53 27.00
CA MET A 29 -19.52 3.74 27.43
C MET A 29 -19.17 4.95 26.57
N LEU A 30 -17.90 5.13 26.20
CA LEU A 30 -17.46 6.23 25.34
C LEU A 30 -18.14 6.15 23.97
N ILE A 31 -18.07 4.99 23.29
CA ILE A 31 -18.70 4.81 21.97
C ILE A 31 -20.21 4.97 22.06
N PHE A 32 -20.84 4.43 23.11
CA PHE A 32 -22.27 4.61 23.34
C PHE A 32 -22.64 6.09 23.55
N ASN A 33 -21.86 6.82 24.33
CA ASN A 33 -22.10 8.25 24.58
C ASN A 33 -21.91 9.08 23.30
N LEU A 34 -20.86 8.79 22.52
CA LEU A 34 -20.58 9.46 21.26
C LEU A 34 -21.67 9.19 20.22
N ASP A 35 -22.07 7.95 20.03
CA ASP A 35 -23.13 7.57 19.08
C ASP A 35 -24.46 8.21 19.47
N ARG A 36 -24.83 8.14 20.76
CA ARG A 36 -26.04 8.80 21.29
C ARG A 36 -25.98 10.32 21.12
N PHE A 37 -24.85 10.95 21.42
CA PHE A 37 -24.67 12.39 21.26
C PHE A 37 -24.86 12.81 19.79
N ILE A 38 -24.26 12.08 18.85
CA ILE A 38 -24.38 12.37 17.43
C ILE A 38 -25.84 12.20 16.98
N VAL A 39 -26.50 11.08 17.31
CA VAL A 39 -27.89 10.81 16.92
C VAL A 39 -28.86 11.82 17.54
N SER A 40 -28.66 12.20 18.80
CA SER A 40 -29.52 13.18 19.50
C SER A 40 -29.34 14.62 19.00
N THR A 41 -28.19 14.94 18.39
CA THR A 41 -27.94 16.26 17.82
C THR A 41 -28.56 16.41 16.42
N ILE A 42 -28.97 15.32 15.77
CA ILE A 42 -29.67 15.35 14.48
C ILE A 42 -31.05 15.97 14.69
N LYS A 43 -31.23 17.19 14.18
CA LYS A 43 -32.50 17.92 14.27
C LYS A 43 -33.27 17.68 12.98
N LYS A 44 -34.53 17.28 13.12
CA LYS A 44 -35.43 17.16 11.97
C LYS A 44 -35.78 18.55 11.45
N LYS A 45 -35.37 18.85 10.22
CA LYS A 45 -35.65 20.11 9.52
C LYS A 45 -36.65 19.83 8.39
N ASP A 46 -37.25 20.88 7.84
CA ASP A 46 -38.21 20.68 6.72
C ASP A 46 -37.51 20.29 5.41
N ASN A 47 -36.19 20.51 5.29
CA ASN A 47 -35.41 20.17 4.11
C ASN A 47 -34.55 18.92 4.33
N PHE A 48 -34.77 17.89 3.50
CA PHE A 48 -33.99 16.65 3.49
C PHE A 48 -32.48 16.88 3.26
N ILE A 49 -32.11 17.88 2.47
CA ILE A 49 -30.70 18.19 2.16
C ILE A 49 -29.96 18.69 3.41
N ASP A 50 -30.61 19.52 4.23
CA ASP A 50 -30.02 20.03 5.46
C ASP A 50 -29.84 18.92 6.50
N GLU A 51 -30.77 17.95 6.55
CA GLU A 51 -30.62 16.74 7.36
C GLU A 51 -29.44 15.89 6.87
N LEU A 52 -29.32 15.65 5.56
CA LEU A 52 -28.21 14.87 5.00
C LEU A 52 -26.85 15.54 5.26
N LEU A 53 -26.77 16.88 5.15
CA LEU A 53 -25.55 17.64 5.44
C LEU A 53 -25.17 17.50 6.91
N GLN A 54 -26.14 17.57 7.82
CA GLN A 54 -25.91 17.42 9.26
C GLN A 54 -25.34 16.03 9.62
N VAL A 55 -25.78 14.97 8.91
CA VAL A 55 -25.33 13.60 9.19
C VAL A 55 -24.07 13.19 8.40
N SER A 56 -23.68 13.98 7.40
CA SER A 56 -22.52 13.69 6.55
C SER A 56 -21.20 13.40 7.31
N PRO A 57 -20.83 14.10 8.41
CA PRO A 57 -19.59 13.79 9.13
C PRO A 57 -19.60 12.38 9.72
N ARG A 58 -20.79 11.90 10.14
CA ARG A 58 -20.98 10.55 10.68
C ARG A 58 -20.93 9.48 9.59
N ILE A 59 -21.48 9.76 8.41
CA ILE A 59 -21.40 8.84 7.26
C ILE A 59 -19.94 8.64 6.84
N ILE A 60 -19.16 9.73 6.77
CA ILE A 60 -17.71 9.64 6.46
C ILE A 60 -16.99 8.78 7.52
N LEU A 61 -17.26 9.02 8.81
CA LEU A 61 -16.67 8.24 9.89
C LEU A 61 -17.07 6.74 9.81
N ALA A 62 -18.33 6.45 9.51
CA ALA A 62 -18.83 5.08 9.35
C ALA A 62 -18.14 4.36 8.18
N ILE A 63 -17.91 5.05 7.06
CA ILE A 63 -17.16 4.50 5.93
C ILE A 63 -15.72 4.17 6.33
N ILE A 64 -15.03 5.09 7.01
CA ILE A 64 -13.64 4.86 7.48
C ILE A 64 -13.58 3.65 8.42
N ILE A 65 -14.49 3.57 9.39
CA ILE A 65 -14.55 2.45 10.34
C ILE A 65 -14.87 1.14 9.61
N ALA A 66 -15.82 1.13 8.68
CA ALA A 66 -16.17 -0.05 7.91
C ALA A 66 -14.99 -0.55 7.06
N ILE A 67 -14.19 0.34 6.45
CA ILE A 67 -12.95 -0.04 5.74
C ILE A 67 -11.94 -0.66 6.70
N VAL A 68 -11.72 -0.05 7.87
CA VAL A 68 -10.72 -0.52 8.85
C VAL A 68 -11.10 -1.87 9.45
N ILE A 69 -12.38 -2.10 9.74
CA ILE A 69 -12.86 -3.36 10.34
C ILE A 69 -12.95 -4.48 9.29
N SER A 70 -13.36 -4.16 8.05
CA SER A 70 -13.53 -5.18 7.01
C SER A 70 -12.22 -5.86 6.63
N LYS A 71 -11.08 -5.14 6.56
CA LYS A 71 -9.82 -5.71 6.06
C LYS A 71 -9.26 -6.89 6.87
N PRO A 72 -9.11 -6.81 8.22
CA PRO A 72 -8.70 -7.97 9.02
C PRO A 72 -9.68 -9.14 8.91
N LEU A 73 -10.98 -8.86 8.82
CA LEU A 73 -11.99 -9.89 8.71
C LEU A 73 -11.96 -10.57 7.34
N GLU A 74 -11.79 -9.81 6.24
CA GLU A 74 -11.58 -10.35 4.89
C GLU A 74 -10.39 -11.31 4.87
N LEU A 75 -9.25 -10.90 5.45
CA LEU A 75 -8.05 -11.75 5.55
C LEU A 75 -8.33 -13.05 6.32
N LYS A 76 -9.17 -13.00 7.36
CA LYS A 76 -9.50 -14.19 8.15
C LYS A 76 -10.55 -15.09 7.49
N ILE A 77 -11.55 -14.51 6.84
CA ILE A 77 -12.60 -15.25 6.14
C ILE A 77 -12.02 -15.97 4.92
N PHE A 78 -11.15 -15.31 4.15
CA PHE A 78 -10.55 -15.85 2.93
C PHE A 78 -9.18 -16.49 3.17
N GLU A 79 -8.87 -16.91 4.40
CA GLU A 79 -7.56 -17.45 4.77
C GLU A 79 -7.15 -18.62 3.85
N LYS A 80 -8.07 -19.55 3.56
CA LYS A 80 -7.79 -20.71 2.71
C LYS A 80 -7.55 -20.34 1.24
N GLU A 81 -8.35 -19.40 0.72
CA GLU A 81 -8.22 -18.89 -0.64
C GLU A 81 -6.92 -18.11 -0.82
N ILE A 82 -6.54 -17.30 0.18
CA ILE A 82 -5.28 -16.58 0.24
C ILE A 82 -4.11 -17.57 0.27
N ASP A 83 -4.16 -18.58 1.14
CA ASP A 83 -3.10 -19.59 1.26
C ASP A 83 -2.89 -20.35 -0.05
N ARG A 84 -3.96 -20.64 -0.80
CA ARG A 84 -3.88 -21.23 -2.15
C ARG A 84 -3.16 -20.31 -3.13
N VAL A 85 -3.50 -19.03 -3.17
CA VAL A 85 -2.85 -18.04 -4.04
C VAL A 85 -1.37 -17.87 -3.65
N LEU A 86 -1.07 -17.85 -2.35
CA LEU A 86 0.30 -17.78 -1.85
C LEU A 86 1.10 -19.02 -2.24
N LEU A 87 0.51 -20.21 -2.19
CA LEU A 87 1.17 -21.43 -2.66
C LEU A 87 1.50 -21.36 -4.15
N GLU A 88 0.57 -20.88 -4.97
CA GLU A 88 0.79 -20.68 -6.40
C GLU A 88 1.92 -19.67 -6.67
N GLN A 89 1.95 -18.55 -5.93
CA GLN A 89 3.03 -17.57 -6.01
C GLN A 89 4.37 -18.15 -5.55
N LYS A 90 4.41 -18.90 -4.45
CA LYS A 90 5.63 -19.58 -3.98
C LYS A 90 6.17 -20.55 -5.03
N ASN A 91 5.30 -21.34 -5.66
CA ASN A 91 5.69 -22.23 -6.74
C ASN A 91 6.27 -21.48 -7.94
N ALA A 92 5.65 -20.36 -8.33
CA ALA A 92 6.14 -19.50 -9.40
C ALA A 92 7.51 -18.90 -9.06
N TYR A 93 7.70 -18.40 -7.83
CA TYR A 93 8.99 -17.88 -7.38
C TYR A 93 10.06 -18.95 -7.28
N THR A 94 9.73 -20.16 -6.80
CA THR A 94 10.66 -21.29 -6.79
C THR A 94 11.10 -21.67 -8.20
N LEU A 95 10.18 -21.70 -9.17
CA LEU A 95 10.53 -21.99 -10.56
C LEU A 95 11.44 -20.90 -11.14
N ALA A 96 11.05 -19.64 -11.02
CA ALA A 96 11.83 -18.50 -11.52
C ALA A 96 13.23 -18.44 -10.88
N ASN A 97 13.34 -18.70 -9.58
CA ASN A 97 14.62 -18.76 -8.87
C ASN A 97 15.49 -19.92 -9.38
N LYS A 98 14.92 -21.11 -9.57
CA LYS A 98 15.66 -22.26 -10.14
C LYS A 98 16.16 -21.97 -11.55
N GLU A 99 15.36 -21.32 -12.39
CA GLU A 99 15.74 -20.91 -13.74
C GLU A 99 16.85 -19.85 -13.73
N GLN A 100 16.72 -18.82 -12.88
CA GLN A 100 17.74 -17.78 -12.73
C GLN A 100 19.08 -18.35 -12.26
N ILE A 101 19.07 -19.28 -11.30
CA ILE A 101 20.27 -19.99 -10.87
C ILE A 101 20.76 -20.88 -12.02
N ALA A 102 19.89 -21.64 -12.69
CA ALA A 102 20.30 -22.53 -13.78
C ALA A 102 20.99 -21.79 -14.93
N THR A 103 20.59 -20.56 -15.22
CA THR A 103 21.22 -19.71 -16.24
C THR A 103 22.70 -19.42 -15.94
N GLN A 104 23.10 -19.42 -14.66
CA GLN A 104 24.48 -19.18 -14.23
C GLN A 104 25.37 -20.44 -14.32
N TYR A 105 24.80 -21.63 -14.11
CA TYR A 105 25.58 -22.88 -14.02
C TYR A 105 25.49 -23.76 -15.27
N THR A 106 24.36 -23.74 -15.99
CA THR A 106 24.12 -24.60 -17.16
C THR A 106 25.18 -24.40 -18.26
N PRO A 107 25.58 -23.18 -18.64
CA PRO A 107 26.61 -22.98 -19.67
C PRO A 107 27.94 -23.64 -19.30
N ALA A 108 28.39 -23.46 -18.05
CA ALA A 108 29.64 -24.07 -17.58
C ALA A 108 29.57 -25.60 -17.59
N ILE A 109 28.46 -26.19 -17.13
CA ILE A 109 28.25 -27.64 -17.17
C ILE A 109 28.24 -28.15 -18.62
N THR A 110 27.58 -27.44 -19.55
CA THR A 110 27.55 -27.84 -20.96
C THR A 110 28.92 -27.78 -21.62
N THR A 111 29.76 -26.81 -21.25
CA THR A 111 31.15 -26.74 -21.74
C THR A 111 31.96 -27.93 -21.23
N LEU A 112 31.88 -28.25 -19.93
CA LEU A 112 32.56 -29.43 -19.36
C LEU A 112 32.10 -30.73 -20.01
N ASP A 113 30.79 -30.88 -20.26
CA ASP A 113 30.25 -32.05 -20.96
C ASP A 113 30.77 -32.17 -22.40
N SER A 114 30.90 -31.05 -23.11
CA SER A 114 31.48 -31.01 -24.46
C SER A 114 32.96 -31.39 -24.44
N GLU A 115 33.74 -30.91 -23.48
CA GLU A 115 35.15 -31.26 -23.31
C GLU A 115 35.33 -32.75 -22.99
N ILE A 116 34.56 -33.29 -22.04
CA ILE A 116 34.55 -34.73 -21.71
C ILE A 116 34.19 -35.56 -22.94
N SER A 117 33.17 -35.16 -23.70
CA SER A 117 32.78 -35.85 -24.93
C SER A 117 33.90 -35.83 -25.98
N THR A 118 34.62 -34.72 -26.11
CA THR A 118 35.76 -34.59 -27.04
C THR A 118 36.89 -35.56 -26.66
N LEU A 119 37.29 -35.59 -25.38
CA LEU A 119 38.33 -36.49 -24.88
C LEU A 119 37.96 -37.97 -25.06
N LYS A 120 36.68 -38.32 -24.88
CA LYS A 120 36.17 -39.68 -25.14
C LYS A 120 36.23 -40.02 -26.64
N GLN A 121 35.90 -39.08 -27.51
CA GLN A 121 35.99 -39.27 -28.96
C GLN A 121 37.43 -39.43 -29.46
N GLU A 122 38.39 -38.72 -28.88
CA GLU A 122 39.82 -38.92 -29.18
C GLU A 122 40.27 -40.35 -28.88
N ILE A 123 39.86 -40.90 -27.72
CA ILE A 123 40.16 -42.30 -27.35
C ILE A 123 39.54 -43.27 -28.35
N ILE A 124 38.25 -43.10 -28.68
CA ILE A 124 37.53 -43.98 -29.62
C ILE A 124 38.16 -43.94 -31.02
N THR A 125 38.57 -42.74 -31.47
CA THR A 125 39.23 -42.56 -32.76
C THR A 125 40.56 -43.30 -32.80
N LYS A 126 41.40 -43.15 -31.76
CA LYS A 126 42.70 -43.83 -31.67
C LYS A 126 42.54 -45.35 -31.51
N GLU A 127 41.54 -45.79 -30.77
CA GLU A 127 41.20 -47.21 -30.64
C GLU A 127 40.78 -47.83 -31.97
N THR A 128 40.00 -47.09 -32.78
CA THR A 128 39.62 -47.51 -34.13
C THR A 128 40.85 -47.58 -35.06
N GLU A 129 41.78 -46.62 -34.95
CA GLU A 129 43.05 -46.65 -35.70
C GLU A 129 43.87 -47.90 -35.34
N VAL A 130 44.06 -48.19 -34.05
CA VAL A 130 44.80 -49.37 -33.58
C VAL A 130 44.15 -50.66 -34.04
N ASN A 131 42.82 -50.78 -33.92
CA ASN A 131 42.08 -51.95 -34.42
C ASN A 131 42.24 -52.13 -35.94
N THR A 132 42.27 -51.03 -36.70
CA THR A 132 42.52 -51.08 -38.15
C THR A 132 43.93 -51.58 -38.47
N LEU A 133 44.94 -51.11 -37.72
CA LEU A 133 46.33 -51.59 -37.86
C LEU A 133 46.47 -53.06 -37.49
N TYR A 134 45.75 -53.51 -36.44
CA TYR A 134 45.68 -54.91 -36.02
C TYR A 134 45.19 -55.81 -37.15
N GLU A 135 44.03 -55.49 -37.72
CA GLU A 135 43.47 -56.21 -38.87
C GLU A 135 44.43 -56.21 -40.08
N THR A 136 45.15 -55.11 -40.29
CA THR A 136 46.07 -54.96 -41.43
C THR A 136 47.28 -55.89 -41.35
N TYR A 137 47.86 -56.11 -40.16
CA TYR A 137 49.01 -57.01 -40.02
C TYR A 137 48.60 -58.48 -39.88
N ILE A 138 47.45 -58.76 -39.26
CA ILE A 138 46.91 -60.12 -39.13
C ILE A 138 46.54 -60.68 -40.51
N THR A 139 45.86 -59.89 -41.35
CA THR A 139 45.51 -60.31 -42.71
C THR A 139 46.72 -60.54 -43.61
N GLU A 140 47.85 -59.86 -43.36
CA GLU A 140 49.14 -60.15 -44.02
C GLU A 140 49.68 -61.51 -43.58
N ALA A 141 49.69 -61.81 -42.27
CA ALA A 141 50.17 -63.10 -41.76
C ALA A 141 49.31 -64.28 -42.23
N GLU A 142 48.00 -64.08 -42.34
CA GLU A 142 47.05 -65.08 -42.81
C GLU A 142 47.00 -65.21 -44.34
N GLY A 143 47.73 -64.36 -45.10
CA GLY A 143 47.73 -64.38 -46.56
C GLY A 143 46.38 -63.98 -47.18
N ARG A 144 45.55 -63.19 -46.48
CA ARG A 144 44.24 -62.71 -46.99
C ARG A 144 44.33 -61.44 -47.84
N LYS A 145 45.46 -60.72 -47.75
CA LYS A 145 45.73 -59.47 -48.48
C LYS A 145 47.22 -59.40 -48.85
N GLY A 146 47.57 -58.61 -49.86
CA GLY A 146 48.96 -58.39 -50.27
C GLY A 146 49.48 -59.48 -51.19
N THR A 147 50.56 -60.18 -50.77
CA THR A 147 51.17 -61.26 -51.56
C THR A 147 50.38 -62.57 -51.54
N GLU A 148 49.36 -62.69 -50.69
CA GLU A 148 48.54 -63.89 -50.45
C GLU A 148 49.34 -65.13 -49.99
N ILE A 149 50.60 -64.93 -49.60
CA ILE A 149 51.45 -65.97 -49.05
C ILE A 149 51.36 -65.92 -47.53
N ILE A 150 51.00 -67.05 -46.92
CA ILE A 150 50.99 -67.20 -45.47
C ILE A 150 52.41 -67.10 -44.93
N GLY A 151 52.64 -66.20 -43.98
CA GLY A 151 53.93 -66.08 -43.33
C GLY A 151 54.19 -64.75 -42.62
N LYS A 152 55.20 -64.74 -41.75
CA LYS A 152 55.63 -63.56 -40.99
C LYS A 152 56.92 -63.00 -41.59
N GLY A 153 56.80 -62.28 -42.72
CA GLY A 153 57.92 -61.66 -43.43
C GLY A 153 58.32 -60.26 -42.91
N PRO A 154 59.25 -59.57 -43.59
CA PRO A 154 59.68 -58.21 -43.22
C PRO A 154 58.54 -57.19 -43.21
N VAL A 155 57.62 -57.25 -44.18
CA VAL A 155 56.44 -56.37 -44.26
C VAL A 155 55.48 -56.60 -43.09
N TYR A 156 55.29 -57.86 -42.67
CA TYR A 156 54.54 -58.18 -41.45
C TYR A 156 55.19 -57.53 -40.23
N LYS A 157 56.52 -57.61 -40.12
CA LYS A 157 57.26 -57.01 -39.01
C LYS A 157 57.06 -55.49 -38.96
N GLU A 158 57.20 -54.79 -40.08
CA GLU A 158 56.96 -53.33 -40.14
C GLU A 158 55.52 -52.95 -39.77
N LYS A 159 54.52 -53.69 -40.26
CA LYS A 159 53.11 -53.45 -39.92
C LYS A 159 52.82 -53.72 -38.45
N ARG A 160 53.42 -54.76 -37.88
CA ARG A 160 53.34 -55.08 -36.45
C ARG A 160 54.01 -53.99 -35.61
N ASP A 161 55.22 -53.57 -35.97
CA ASP A 161 55.96 -52.54 -35.24
C ASP A 161 55.17 -51.20 -35.23
N LYS A 162 54.48 -50.87 -36.35
CA LYS A 162 53.52 -49.74 -36.40
C LYS A 162 52.33 -49.93 -35.47
N HIS A 163 51.71 -51.11 -35.45
CA HIS A 163 50.62 -51.41 -34.51
C HIS A 163 51.09 -51.31 -33.06
N ASP A 164 52.24 -51.90 -32.72
CA ASP A 164 52.76 -51.94 -31.35
C ASP A 164 53.12 -50.51 -30.87
N THR A 165 53.59 -49.65 -31.77
CA THR A 165 53.79 -48.21 -31.52
C THR A 165 52.46 -47.50 -31.26
N ALA A 166 51.47 -47.68 -32.15
CA ALA A 166 50.15 -47.05 -32.00
C ALA A 166 49.39 -47.56 -30.76
N LEU A 167 49.61 -48.82 -30.35
CA LEU A 167 49.05 -49.41 -29.14
C LEU A 167 49.66 -48.77 -27.89
N ALA A 168 50.98 -48.51 -27.88
CA ALA A 168 51.64 -47.78 -26.80
C ALA A 168 51.11 -46.34 -26.70
N GLU A 169 50.96 -45.65 -27.83
CA GLU A 169 50.34 -44.31 -27.91
C GLU A 169 48.89 -44.32 -27.39
N LEU A 170 48.09 -45.33 -27.76
CA LEU A 170 46.72 -45.48 -27.25
C LEU A 170 46.69 -45.68 -25.74
N SER A 171 47.62 -46.46 -25.19
CA SER A 171 47.72 -46.68 -23.75
C SER A 171 48.02 -45.38 -23.00
N GLU A 172 48.96 -44.57 -23.50
CA GLU A 172 49.26 -43.27 -22.88
C GLU A 172 48.11 -42.29 -23.05
N LEU A 173 47.51 -42.21 -24.25
CA LEU A 173 46.33 -41.37 -24.51
C LEU A 173 45.16 -41.73 -23.58
N LYS A 174 44.88 -43.03 -23.39
CA LYS A 174 43.84 -43.49 -22.46
C LYS A 174 44.15 -43.05 -21.04
N LYS A 175 45.40 -43.13 -20.59
CA LYS A 175 45.80 -42.69 -19.26
C LYS A 175 45.63 -41.17 -19.08
N GLU A 176 46.21 -40.37 -19.97
CA GLU A 176 46.11 -38.91 -19.92
C GLU A 176 44.67 -38.42 -20.00
N ASN A 177 43.88 -38.93 -20.94
CA ASN A 177 42.49 -38.50 -21.09
C ASN A 177 41.61 -39.00 -19.94
N SER A 178 41.92 -40.15 -19.33
CA SER A 178 41.20 -40.60 -18.12
C SER A 178 41.46 -39.66 -16.93
N GLU A 179 42.70 -39.20 -16.74
CA GLU A 179 43.04 -38.21 -15.71
C GLU A 179 42.33 -36.88 -15.95
N LYS A 180 42.32 -36.38 -17.20
CA LYS A 180 41.59 -35.15 -17.57
C LYS A 180 40.08 -35.28 -17.38
N ILE A 181 39.48 -36.38 -17.85
CA ILE A 181 38.05 -36.66 -17.68
C ILE A 181 37.70 -36.71 -16.19
N PHE A 182 38.52 -37.37 -15.36
CA PHE A 182 38.29 -37.43 -13.92
C PHE A 182 38.30 -36.03 -13.28
N ALA A 183 39.24 -35.17 -13.68
CA ALA A 183 39.28 -33.78 -13.19
C ALA A 183 38.05 -32.96 -13.64
N LEU A 184 37.63 -33.09 -14.90
CA LEU A 184 36.44 -32.40 -15.42
C LEU A 184 35.14 -32.90 -14.78
N GLU A 185 35.00 -34.20 -14.58
CA GLU A 185 33.85 -34.80 -13.86
C GLU A 185 33.82 -34.30 -12.40
N THR A 186 34.99 -34.20 -11.75
CA THR A 186 35.08 -33.63 -10.40
C THR A 186 34.58 -32.18 -10.39
N GLN A 187 35.07 -31.32 -11.29
CA GLN A 187 34.60 -29.94 -11.41
C GLN A 187 33.10 -29.84 -11.70
N LYS A 188 32.58 -30.73 -12.55
CA LYS A 188 31.14 -30.80 -12.85
C LYS A 188 30.33 -31.14 -11.60
N THR A 189 30.78 -32.10 -10.79
CA THR A 189 30.11 -32.45 -9.52
C THR A 189 30.16 -31.32 -8.51
N GLU A 190 31.27 -30.57 -8.43
CA GLU A 190 31.38 -29.39 -7.57
C GLU A 190 30.42 -28.27 -8.00
N LEU A 191 30.28 -28.02 -9.30
CA LEU A 191 29.32 -27.05 -9.83
C LEU A 191 27.88 -27.47 -9.55
N ALA A 192 27.55 -28.76 -9.71
CA ALA A 192 26.24 -29.30 -9.38
C ALA A 192 25.92 -29.17 -7.88
N ALA A 193 26.91 -29.37 -7.01
CA ALA A 193 26.79 -29.14 -5.57
C ALA A 193 26.52 -27.65 -5.28
N LYS A 194 27.30 -26.73 -5.84
CA LYS A 194 27.10 -25.27 -5.69
C LYS A 194 25.72 -24.82 -6.17
N TYR A 195 25.23 -25.35 -7.29
CA TYR A 195 23.87 -25.10 -7.77
C TYR A 195 22.83 -25.53 -6.72
N LYS A 196 22.95 -26.76 -6.21
CA LYS A 196 22.02 -27.30 -5.20
C LYS A 196 22.07 -26.49 -3.91
N ASP A 197 23.25 -26.07 -3.47
CA ASP A 197 23.43 -25.24 -2.29
C ASP A 197 22.75 -23.88 -2.45
N GLN A 198 22.91 -23.22 -3.61
CA GLN A 198 22.23 -21.95 -3.87
C GLN A 198 20.70 -22.08 -3.88
N VAL A 199 20.18 -23.16 -4.47
CA VAL A 199 18.74 -23.46 -4.39
C VAL A 199 18.32 -23.69 -2.93
N SER A 200 19.11 -24.43 -2.15
CA SER A 200 18.81 -24.70 -0.74
C SER A 200 18.88 -23.45 0.15
N ILE A 201 19.76 -22.50 -0.15
CA ILE A 201 19.90 -21.23 0.58
C ILE A 201 18.73 -20.29 0.28
N SER A 202 18.28 -20.25 -0.98
CA SER A 202 17.21 -19.35 -1.44
C SER A 202 15.81 -19.88 -1.15
N GLN A 203 15.60 -21.21 -1.12
CA GLN A 203 14.28 -21.80 -0.92
C GLN A 203 13.60 -21.37 0.40
N PRO A 204 14.26 -21.32 1.57
CA PRO A 204 13.66 -20.82 2.80
C PRO A 204 13.17 -19.37 2.71
N ILE A 205 13.80 -18.52 1.90
CA ILE A 205 13.37 -17.12 1.72
C ILE A 205 12.01 -17.08 1.01
N ILE A 206 11.81 -17.96 0.02
CA ILE A 206 10.55 -18.11 -0.70
C ILE A 206 9.49 -18.78 0.19
N ASP A 207 9.86 -19.80 0.95
CA ASP A 207 8.92 -20.51 1.83
C ASP A 207 8.38 -19.60 2.95
N ASN A 208 9.22 -18.68 3.45
CA ASN A 208 8.84 -17.66 4.43
C ASN A 208 8.15 -16.42 3.81
N PHE A 209 7.86 -16.43 2.51
CA PHE A 209 7.03 -15.40 1.86
C PHE A 209 5.56 -15.55 2.30
N ASP A 210 5.25 -15.14 3.53
CA ASP A 210 3.91 -15.20 4.12
C ASP A 210 3.62 -14.01 5.06
N GLY A 211 4.32 -12.89 4.87
CA GLY A 211 4.05 -11.67 5.63
C GLY A 211 2.66 -11.09 5.35
N LEU A 212 2.19 -10.18 6.23
CA LEU A 212 0.89 -9.51 6.07
C LEU A 212 0.72 -8.86 4.69
N MET A 213 1.79 -8.26 4.15
CA MET A 213 1.76 -7.66 2.81
C MET A 213 1.52 -8.70 1.70
N ALA A 214 2.12 -9.89 1.81
CA ALA A 214 1.89 -10.98 0.87
C ALA A 214 0.44 -11.46 0.94
N ARG A 215 -0.12 -11.60 2.15
CA ARG A 215 -1.52 -11.95 2.37
C ARG A 215 -2.49 -10.91 1.80
N VAL A 216 -2.22 -9.62 1.99
CA VAL A 216 -3.04 -8.53 1.39
C VAL A 216 -2.93 -8.53 -0.14
N THR A 217 -1.73 -8.77 -0.68
CA THR A 217 -1.52 -8.85 -2.13
C THR A 217 -2.27 -10.04 -2.73
N ALA A 218 -2.24 -11.19 -2.06
CA ALA A 218 -2.98 -12.39 -2.44
C ALA A 218 -4.51 -12.18 -2.34
N LEU A 219 -5.00 -11.51 -1.28
CA LEU A 219 -6.40 -11.12 -1.15
C LEU A 219 -6.86 -10.28 -2.35
N ASN A 220 -6.06 -9.32 -2.80
CA ASN A 220 -6.37 -8.48 -3.97
C ASN A 220 -6.37 -9.24 -5.32
N LYS A 221 -5.93 -10.51 -5.35
CA LYS A 221 -6.06 -11.39 -6.53
C LYS A 221 -7.37 -12.15 -6.56
N LEU A 222 -8.07 -12.24 -5.42
CA LEU A 222 -9.39 -12.86 -5.35
C LEU A 222 -10.46 -11.95 -5.98
N PRO A 223 -11.62 -12.49 -6.38
CA PRO A 223 -12.74 -11.68 -6.82
C PRO A 223 -13.10 -10.62 -5.78
N TRP A 224 -13.29 -9.37 -6.20
CA TRP A 224 -13.52 -8.24 -5.29
C TRP A 224 -14.91 -8.23 -4.66
N LEU A 225 -15.88 -8.89 -5.29
CA LEU A 225 -17.30 -8.80 -4.93
C LEU A 225 -17.60 -9.32 -3.51
N PRO A 226 -17.07 -10.48 -3.05
CA PRO A 226 -17.24 -10.93 -1.67
C PRO A 226 -16.67 -9.95 -0.63
N SER A 227 -15.46 -9.41 -0.86
CA SER A 227 -14.88 -8.36 0.01
C SER A 227 -15.78 -7.13 0.08
N PHE A 228 -16.32 -6.70 -1.05
CA PHE A 228 -17.24 -5.57 -1.10
C PHE A 228 -18.53 -5.82 -0.32
N PHE A 229 -19.09 -7.04 -0.36
CA PHE A 229 -20.25 -7.39 0.46
C PHE A 229 -19.96 -7.36 1.96
N ILE A 230 -18.77 -7.79 2.40
CA ILE A 230 -18.35 -7.71 3.81
C ILE A 230 -18.25 -6.23 4.23
N PHE A 231 -17.63 -5.39 3.40
CA PHE A 231 -17.59 -3.95 3.63
C PHE A 231 -19.00 -3.34 3.72
N LEU A 232 -19.88 -3.66 2.77
CA LEU A 232 -21.27 -3.18 2.77
C LEU A 232 -22.04 -3.63 4.00
N LEU A 233 -21.80 -4.84 4.50
CA LEU A 233 -22.42 -5.36 5.72
C LEU A 233 -22.06 -4.48 6.92
N PHE A 234 -20.77 -4.19 7.12
CA PHE A 234 -20.33 -3.30 8.21
C PHE A 234 -20.85 -1.88 8.03
N LEU A 235 -20.79 -1.35 6.81
CA LEU A 235 -21.32 -0.03 6.50
C LEU A 235 -22.82 0.04 6.83
N ALA A 236 -23.60 -0.97 6.46
CA ALA A 236 -25.03 -1.03 6.74
C ALA A 236 -25.33 -1.10 8.24
N ILE A 237 -24.57 -1.90 9.00
CA ILE A 237 -24.73 -2.01 10.46
C ILE A 237 -24.41 -0.67 11.14
N GLU A 238 -23.30 -0.02 10.77
CA GLU A 238 -22.86 1.24 11.37
C GLU A 238 -23.76 2.44 10.99
N THR A 239 -24.32 2.43 9.78
CA THR A 239 -25.22 3.50 9.30
C THR A 239 -26.69 3.26 9.63
N SER A 240 -27.07 2.06 10.11
CA SER A 240 -28.45 1.72 10.45
C SER A 240 -29.12 2.73 11.42
N PRO A 241 -28.48 3.20 12.51
CA PRO A 241 -29.10 4.18 13.41
C PRO A 241 -29.36 5.54 12.73
N ILE A 242 -28.46 5.97 11.86
CA ILE A 242 -28.62 7.19 11.06
C ILE A 242 -29.82 7.04 10.13
N PHE A 243 -29.84 5.98 9.33
CA PHE A 243 -30.91 5.76 8.37
C PHE A 243 -32.26 5.61 9.07
N ALA A 244 -32.29 4.95 10.24
CA ALA A 244 -33.48 4.87 11.07
C ALA A 244 -33.97 6.27 11.48
N LYS A 245 -33.10 7.16 11.98
CA LYS A 245 -33.50 8.54 12.34
C LYS A 245 -33.89 9.36 11.11
N LEU A 246 -33.20 9.21 9.99
CA LEU A 246 -33.45 9.95 8.75
C LEU A 246 -34.78 9.55 8.10
N PHE A 247 -35.13 8.27 8.08
CA PHE A 247 -36.40 7.79 7.53
C PHE A 247 -37.57 7.83 8.52
N SER A 248 -37.31 7.94 9.82
CA SER A 248 -38.38 8.09 10.82
C SER A 248 -39.10 9.44 10.69
N PRO A 249 -40.44 9.47 10.83
CA PRO A 249 -41.20 10.71 10.88
C PRO A 249 -40.86 11.53 12.14
N LYS A 250 -41.18 12.82 12.13
CA LYS A 250 -40.98 13.71 13.28
C LYS A 250 -41.74 13.18 14.51
N GLY A 251 -41.05 12.99 15.62
CA GLY A 251 -41.65 12.60 16.90
C GLY A 251 -42.01 13.79 17.78
N GLU A 252 -42.66 13.54 18.93
CA GLU A 252 -43.02 14.59 19.90
C GLU A 252 -41.82 15.45 20.34
N TYR A 253 -40.65 14.83 20.51
CA TYR A 253 -39.43 15.54 20.86
C TYR A 253 -39.00 16.53 19.78
N ASP A 254 -39.09 16.16 18.50
CA ASP A 254 -38.70 17.01 17.38
C ASP A 254 -39.64 18.24 17.31
N PHE A 255 -40.93 18.05 17.55
CA PHE A 255 -41.91 19.15 17.61
C PHE A 255 -41.66 20.09 18.80
N ARG A 256 -41.44 19.56 20.00
CA ARG A 256 -41.15 20.39 21.19
C ARG A 256 -39.85 21.18 21.03
N SER A 257 -38.82 20.57 20.43
CA SER A 257 -37.57 21.27 20.16
C SER A 257 -37.77 22.40 19.15
N ALA A 258 -38.56 22.17 18.09
CA ALA A 258 -38.86 23.19 17.09
C ALA A 258 -39.70 24.35 17.69
N ASP A 259 -40.64 24.04 18.58
CA ASP A 259 -41.47 25.04 19.26
C ASP A 259 -40.62 25.97 20.14
N LEU A 260 -39.74 25.41 20.98
CA LEU A 260 -38.82 26.19 21.81
C LEU A 260 -37.87 27.07 20.97
N GLU A 261 -37.37 26.57 19.84
CA GLU A 261 -36.53 27.36 18.94
C GLU A 261 -37.32 28.52 18.30
N ASN A 262 -38.56 28.26 17.88
CA ASN A 262 -39.43 29.26 17.30
C ASN A 262 -39.84 30.33 18.32
N GLU A 263 -40.10 29.96 19.57
CA GLU A 263 -40.40 30.89 20.66
C GLU A 263 -39.24 31.89 20.85
N VAL A 264 -38.02 31.37 20.99
CA VAL A 264 -36.81 32.20 21.15
C VAL A 264 -36.59 33.08 19.92
N LYS A 265 -36.72 32.53 18.71
CA LYS A 265 -36.55 33.27 17.46
C LYS A 265 -37.54 34.43 17.36
N THR A 266 -38.83 34.17 17.59
CA THR A 266 -39.89 35.20 17.54
C THR A 266 -39.63 36.29 18.57
N TRP A 267 -39.20 35.93 19.77
CA TRP A 267 -38.87 36.90 20.82
C TRP A 267 -37.68 37.79 20.45
N VAL A 268 -36.63 37.23 19.82
CA VAL A 268 -35.49 38.01 19.32
C VAL A 268 -35.92 38.96 18.20
N GLU A 269 -36.66 38.46 17.21
CA GLU A 269 -37.17 39.26 16.09
C GLU A 269 -38.05 40.43 16.59
N GLN A 270 -38.91 40.18 17.57
CA GLN A 270 -39.72 41.23 18.19
C GLN A 270 -38.86 42.31 18.86
N LYS A 271 -37.82 41.92 19.60
CA LYS A 271 -36.90 42.86 20.24
C LYS A 271 -36.10 43.69 19.24
N GLU A 272 -35.64 43.08 18.16
CA GLU A 272 -34.94 43.80 17.09
C GLU A 272 -35.85 44.82 16.41
N ALA A 273 -37.09 44.43 16.08
CA ALA A 273 -38.08 45.33 15.51
C ALA A 273 -38.40 46.51 16.44
N GLN A 274 -38.60 46.26 17.74
CA GLN A 274 -38.82 47.31 18.74
C GLN A 274 -37.64 48.28 18.82
N ARG A 275 -36.40 47.78 18.85
CA ARG A 275 -35.20 48.62 18.87
C ARG A 275 -35.08 49.48 17.62
N LYS A 276 -35.41 48.93 16.45
CA LYS A 276 -35.38 49.68 15.19
C LYS A 276 -36.39 50.83 15.20
N ILE A 277 -37.63 50.57 15.62
CA ILE A 277 -38.67 51.59 15.75
C ILE A 277 -38.24 52.67 16.76
N MET A 278 -37.67 52.27 17.90
CA MET A 278 -37.19 53.21 18.91
C MET A 278 -36.08 54.11 18.35
N LEU A 279 -35.11 53.53 17.63
CA LEU A 279 -34.04 54.29 16.99
C LEU A 279 -34.56 55.24 15.90
N GLU A 280 -35.48 54.79 15.04
CA GLU A 280 -36.12 55.64 14.03
C GLU A 280 -36.90 56.79 14.69
N THR A 281 -37.61 56.50 15.79
CA THR A 281 -38.35 57.50 16.57
C THR A 281 -37.39 58.52 17.19
N ASP A 282 -36.28 58.07 17.77
CA ASP A 282 -35.25 58.95 18.33
C ASP A 282 -34.62 59.84 17.26
N HIS A 283 -34.37 59.32 16.05
CA HIS A 283 -33.92 60.12 14.92
C HIS A 283 -34.94 61.20 14.55
N VAL A 284 -36.22 60.84 14.40
CA VAL A 284 -37.28 61.80 14.08
C VAL A 284 -37.44 62.87 15.16
N ILE A 285 -37.37 62.49 16.44
CA ILE A 285 -37.44 63.42 17.57
C ILE A 285 -36.23 64.35 17.53
N ASN A 286 -35.02 63.82 17.37
CA ASN A 286 -33.81 64.63 17.31
C ASN A 286 -33.85 65.60 16.12
N ASP A 287 -34.22 65.14 14.92
CA ASP A 287 -34.35 66.00 13.73
C ASP A 287 -35.35 67.15 13.99
N LYS A 288 -36.48 66.85 14.64
CA LYS A 288 -37.47 67.87 15.01
C LYS A 288 -36.91 68.85 16.05
N VAL A 289 -36.26 68.37 17.10
CA VAL A 289 -35.66 69.20 18.15
C VAL A 289 -34.57 70.10 17.58
N TYR A 290 -33.67 69.57 16.75
CA TYR A 290 -32.62 70.37 16.10
C TYR A 290 -33.18 71.32 15.04
N GLY A 291 -34.27 70.95 14.36
CA GLY A 291 -35.03 71.83 13.48
C GLY A 291 -35.61 73.03 14.24
N ASP A 292 -36.36 72.78 15.32
CA ASP A 292 -36.96 73.82 16.17
C ASP A 292 -35.85 74.75 16.76
N LEU A 293 -34.74 74.18 17.24
CA LEU A 293 -33.58 74.94 17.72
C LEU A 293 -32.91 75.78 16.62
N SER A 294 -33.00 75.38 15.35
CA SER A 294 -32.40 76.13 14.24
C SER A 294 -33.17 77.41 13.91
N GLU A 295 -34.46 77.44 14.20
CA GLU A 295 -35.36 78.60 14.00
C GLU A 295 -35.44 79.49 15.26
N GLU A 296 -34.85 79.04 16.38
CA GLU A 296 -34.89 79.75 17.65
C GLU A 296 -34.08 81.07 17.62
N GLU A 297 -34.79 82.19 17.71
CA GLU A 297 -34.21 83.53 17.62
C GLU A 297 -33.23 83.82 18.77
N GLU A 298 -33.48 83.25 19.96
CA GLU A 298 -32.60 83.38 21.13
C GLU A 298 -31.25 82.68 20.88
N LEU A 299 -31.27 81.47 20.33
CA LEU A 299 -30.06 80.72 19.98
C LEU A 299 -29.28 81.43 18.86
N TYR A 300 -29.99 81.98 17.86
CA TYR A 300 -29.38 82.79 16.82
C TYR A 300 -28.71 84.05 17.39
N ALA A 301 -29.40 84.78 18.27
CA ALA A 301 -28.86 85.99 18.91
C ALA A 301 -27.61 85.67 19.74
N TYR A 302 -27.61 84.56 20.48
CA TYR A 302 -26.47 84.08 21.24
C TYR A 302 -25.28 83.71 20.35
N LYS A 303 -25.49 82.89 19.31
CA LYS A 303 -24.44 82.53 18.35
C LYS A 303 -23.88 83.76 17.61
N LYS A 304 -24.73 84.71 17.22
CA LYS A 304 -24.34 85.98 16.59
C LYS A 304 -23.47 86.84 17.51
N LYS A 305 -23.77 86.88 18.82
CA LYS A 305 -22.95 87.56 19.82
C LYS A 305 -21.56 86.94 19.90
N ILE A 306 -21.47 85.62 20.03
CA ILE A 306 -20.18 84.90 20.08
C ILE A 306 -19.39 85.11 18.78
N ALA A 307 -20.02 84.95 17.61
CA ALA A 307 -19.37 85.15 16.32
C ALA A 307 -18.83 86.59 16.18
N ARG A 308 -19.58 87.59 16.66
CA ARG A 308 -19.13 88.99 16.70
C ARG A 308 -17.94 89.19 17.63
N GLU A 309 -17.96 88.62 18.83
CA GLU A 309 -16.81 88.67 19.75
C GLU A 309 -15.58 87.99 19.17
N MET A 310 -15.75 86.86 18.47
CA MET A 310 -14.67 86.15 17.80
C MET A 310 -14.10 86.96 16.63
N MET A 311 -14.96 87.56 15.79
CA MET A 311 -14.53 88.45 14.71
C MET A 311 -13.79 89.67 15.24
N LYS A 312 -14.25 90.30 16.33
CA LYS A 312 -13.53 91.40 17.00
C LYS A 312 -12.15 90.95 17.47
N LYS A 313 -12.07 89.82 18.16
CA LYS A 313 -10.77 89.26 18.61
C LYS A 313 -9.84 88.95 17.44
N GLN A 314 -10.36 88.39 16.34
CA GLN A 314 -9.57 88.14 15.13
C GLN A 314 -9.07 89.44 14.50
N GLN A 315 -9.92 90.47 14.42
CA GLN A 315 -9.58 91.77 13.86
C GLN A 315 -8.57 92.53 14.74
N ASP A 316 -8.72 92.48 16.06
CA ASP A 316 -7.73 93.01 17.02
C ASP A 316 -6.39 92.28 16.90
N THR A 317 -6.42 90.95 16.71
CA THR A 317 -5.21 90.14 16.52
C THR A 317 -4.54 90.45 15.19
N PHE A 318 -5.33 90.68 14.13
CA PHE A 318 -4.85 91.08 12.81
C PHE A 318 -4.25 92.49 12.85
N TYR A 319 -4.95 93.45 13.46
CA TYR A 319 -4.47 94.82 13.68
C TYR A 319 -3.16 94.84 14.47
N LYS A 320 -3.08 94.10 15.59
CA LYS A 320 -1.83 93.95 16.37
C LYS A 320 -0.67 93.40 15.53
N ARG A 321 -0.92 92.45 14.63
CA ARG A 321 0.11 91.95 13.70
C ARG A 321 0.53 93.02 12.69
N GLN A 322 -0.39 93.82 12.20
CA GLN A 322 -0.12 94.83 11.15
C GLN A 322 0.61 96.07 11.71
N THR A 323 0.33 96.48 12.95
CA THR A 323 1.01 97.61 13.62
C THR A 323 2.31 97.22 14.33
N GLY A 324 2.61 95.93 14.51
CA GLY A 324 3.87 95.46 15.09
C GLY A 324 4.99 95.23 14.07
N ILE A 325 4.75 95.54 12.78
CA ILE A 325 5.69 95.38 11.66
C ILE A 325 6.16 96.74 11.10
N LEU A 326 5.62 97.86 11.59
CA LEU A 326 6.12 99.23 11.40
C LEU A 326 6.82 99.69 12.68
#